data_AF-A0A6A5T2Y6-F1
#
_entry.id   AF-A0A6A5T2Y6-F1
#
_cell.length_a   1.000
_cell.length_b   1.000
_cell.length_c   1.000
_cell.angle_alpha   90.00
_cell.angle_beta   90.00
_cell.angle_gamma   90.00
#
_symmetry.space_group_name_H-M   'P 1'
#
loop_
_entity.id
_entity.type
_entity.pdbx_description
1 polymer ?
#
loop_
_entity_poly.entity_id
_entity_poly.type
_entity_poly.pdbx_seq_one_letter_code
_entity_poly.pdbx_strand_id
1 'polypeptide(L)' 'MQATFKTIRFALMVGIHGGIPGAETDLRLGYVVVRQPHGTFAGVVQYNVGKTTASGFERVRADSWEM' A
#
# COMPACT_ATOMS: atom_id res chain seq x y z
N MET A 1 8.80 -12.19 -8.70
CA MET A 1 8.07 -12.06 -9.98
C MET A 1 8.95 -11.51 -11.10
N GLN A 2 9.54 -10.31 -10.96
CA GLN A 2 10.43 -9.74 -11.99
C GLN A 2 11.74 -10.53 -12.22
N ALA A 3 12.25 -11.23 -11.19
CA ALA A 3 13.44 -12.07 -11.32
C ALA A 3 13.20 -13.29 -12.24
N THR A 4 12.00 -13.90 -12.17
CA THR A 4 11.64 -15.13 -12.89
C THR A 4 11.01 -14.86 -14.25
N PHE A 5 10.18 -13.81 -14.36
CA PHE A 5 9.41 -13.50 -15.56
C PHE A 5 9.82 -12.14 -16.13
N LYS A 6 10.91 -12.15 -16.93
CA LYS A 6 11.58 -10.95 -17.45
C LYS A 6 10.75 -10.13 -18.45
N THR A 7 9.69 -10.71 -19.02
CA THR A 7 8.83 -10.07 -20.02
C THR A 7 7.61 -9.38 -19.45
N ILE A 8 7.29 -9.55 -18.16
CA ILE A 8 6.17 -8.83 -17.54
C ILE A 8 6.47 -7.32 -17.55
N ARG A 9 5.53 -6.55 -18.11
CA ARG A 9 5.64 -5.08 -18.24
C ARG A 9 4.87 -4.33 -17.17
N PHE A 10 3.76 -4.90 -16.71
CA PHE A 10 2.94 -4.37 -15.64
C PHE A 10 2.32 -5.51 -14.84
N ALA A 11 1.98 -5.23 -13.59
CA ALA A 11 1.28 -6.15 -12.71
C ALA A 11 0.15 -5.40 -12.03
N LEU A 12 -1.02 -6.04 -11.94
CA LEU A 12 -2.17 -5.50 -11.21
C LEU A 12 -2.34 -6.30 -9.92
N MET A 13 -2.39 -5.60 -8.78
CA MET A 13 -2.71 -6.21 -7.50
C MET A 13 -4.19 -6.00 -7.21
N VAL A 14 -4.92 -7.08 -6.93
CA VAL A 14 -6.35 -7.06 -6.63
C VAL A 14 -6.57 -7.72 -5.26
N GLY A 15 -7.38 -7.08 -4.42
CA GLY A 15 -7.69 -7.60 -3.09
C GLY A 15 -8.71 -6.73 -2.36
N ILE A 16 -9.23 -7.24 -1.25
CA ILE A 16 -10.17 -6.53 -0.39
C ILE A 16 -9.37 -5.71 0.63
N HIS A 17 -9.73 -4.45 0.80
CA HIS A 17 -9.08 -3.54 1.75
C HIS A 17 -10.10 -2.69 2.50
N GLY A 18 -9.73 -2.25 3.70
CA GLY A 18 -10.48 -1.22 4.43
C GLY A 18 -10.21 0.17 3.85
N GLY A 19 -11.26 0.97 3.70
CA GLY A 19 -11.16 2.39 3.36
C GLY A 19 -11.22 3.27 4.61
N ILE A 20 -10.61 4.46 4.54
CA ILE A 20 -10.77 5.50 5.56
C ILE A 20 -11.57 6.64 4.91
N PRO A 21 -12.89 6.76 5.17
CA PRO A 21 -13.68 7.87 4.68
C PRO A 21 -13.18 9.20 5.26
N GLY A 22 -13.28 10.28 4.49
CA GLY A 22 -12.92 11.63 4.92
C GLY A 22 -13.87 12.66 4.34
N ALA A 23 -13.75 13.93 4.75
CA ALA A 23 -14.63 15.01 4.30
C ALA A 23 -14.66 15.14 2.76
N GLU A 24 -13.51 14.96 2.11
CA GLU A 24 -13.34 15.04 0.66
C GLU A 24 -13.40 13.66 -0.02
N THR A 25 -13.65 12.57 0.72
CA THR A 25 -13.61 11.21 0.15
C THR A 25 -14.66 10.32 0.79
N ASP A 26 -15.80 10.17 0.11
CA ASP A 26 -16.88 9.25 0.49
C ASP A 26 -16.58 7.82 -0.01
N LEU A 27 -16.01 6.99 0.87
CA LEU A 27 -15.75 5.57 0.61
C LEU A 27 -16.84 4.71 1.27
N ARG A 28 -17.49 3.84 0.48
CA ARG A 28 -18.55 2.94 0.94
C ARG A 28 -18.21 1.48 0.68
N LEU A 29 -18.81 0.59 1.46
CA LEU A 29 -18.69 -0.85 1.22
C LEU A 29 -19.24 -1.21 -0.17
N GLY A 30 -18.52 -2.08 -0.86
CA GLY A 30 -18.84 -2.49 -2.23
C GLY A 30 -18.25 -1.60 -3.32
N TYR A 31 -17.61 -0.48 -2.98
CA TYR A 31 -16.90 0.33 -3.97
C TYR A 31 -15.62 -0.36 -4.44
N VAL A 32 -15.39 -0.30 -5.76
CA VAL A 32 -14.11 -0.66 -6.36
C VAL A 32 -13.27 0.60 -6.48
N VAL A 33 -12.17 0.65 -5.74
CA VAL A 33 -11.24 1.78 -5.76
C VAL A 33 -10.05 1.41 -6.65
N VAL A 34 -9.75 2.28 -7.62
CA VAL A 34 -8.56 2.17 -8.47
C VAL A 34 -7.66 3.35 -8.15
N ARG A 35 -6.42 3.09 -7.76
CA ARG A 35 -5.43 4.15 -7.51
C ARG A 35 -4.22 3.95 -8.41
N GLN A 36 -3.83 5.01 -9.11
CA GLN A 36 -2.58 5.04 -9.84
C GLN A 36 -1.41 5.07 -8.85
N PRO A 37 -0.31 4.35 -9.11
CA PRO A 37 0.91 4.48 -8.33
C PRO A 37 1.36 5.94 -8.23
N HIS A 38 1.74 6.37 -7.04
CA HIS A 38 2.24 7.72 -6.81
C HIS A 38 3.50 7.67 -5.93
N GLY A 39 4.62 8.13 -6.48
CA GLY A 39 5.93 8.01 -5.83
C GLY A 39 6.30 6.54 -5.59
N THR A 40 6.54 6.20 -4.33
CA THR A 40 6.92 4.85 -3.89
C THR A 40 5.71 3.96 -3.53
N PHE A 41 4.48 4.47 -3.68
CA PHE A 41 3.27 3.74 -3.31
C PHE A 41 2.58 3.12 -4.53
N ALA A 42 2.38 1.80 -4.51
CA ALA A 42 1.73 1.04 -5.58
C ALA A 42 0.20 1.22 -5.67
N GLY A 43 -0.38 2.19 -4.94
CA GLY A 43 -1.82 2.45 -4.93
C GLY A 43 -2.53 2.09 -3.62
N VAL A 44 -1.93 1.24 -2.79
CA VAL A 44 -2.42 0.91 -1.44
C VAL A 44 -1.26 1.08 -0.46
N VAL A 45 -1.55 1.62 0.73
CA VAL A 45 -0.59 1.72 1.83
C VAL A 45 -1.05 0.75 2.91
N GLN A 46 -0.21 -0.23 3.23
CA GLN A 46 -0.47 -1.09 4.38
C GLN A 46 -0.38 -0.23 5.64
N TYR A 47 -1.43 -0.20 6.46
CA TYR A 47 -1.48 0.70 7.62
C TYR A 47 -0.50 0.29 8.74
N ASN A 48 -0.16 -1.00 8.82
CA ASN A 48 0.65 -1.59 9.90
C ASN A 48 2.17 -1.53 9.68
N VAL A 49 2.67 -0.61 8.87
CA VAL A 49 4.13 -0.46 8.70
C VAL A 49 4.67 0.53 9.73
N GLY A 50 4.67 0.10 10.99
CA GLY A 50 5.36 0.83 12.03
C GLY A 50 5.76 -0.03 13.21
N LYS A 51 6.83 0.38 13.87
CA LYS A 51 7.39 -0.26 15.04
C LYS A 51 7.23 0.68 16.22
N THR A 52 6.65 0.20 17.31
CA THR A 52 6.70 0.92 18.58
C THR A 52 8.13 0.82 19.11
N THR A 53 8.81 1.95 19.20
CA THR A 53 10.14 2.10 19.81
C THR A 53 9.99 2.77 21.18
N ALA A 54 11.08 2.81 21.96
CA ALA A 54 11.10 3.51 23.25
C ALA A 54 10.83 5.02 23.13
N SER A 55 10.95 5.60 21.92
CA SER A 55 10.69 7.01 21.62
C SER A 55 9.34 7.27 20.95
N GLY A 56 8.53 6.24 20.68
CA GLY A 56 7.19 6.36 20.08
C GLY A 56 6.95 5.41 18.91
N PHE A 57 5.87 5.63 18.15
CA PHE A 57 5.57 4.84 16.97
C PHE A 57 6.37 5.36 15.76
N GLU A 58 7.25 4.52 15.21
CA GLU A 58 8.03 4.82 14.02
C GLU A 58 7.42 4.14 12.80
N ARG A 59 7.10 4.90 11.74
CA ARG A 59 6.56 4.32 10.51
C ARG A 59 7.68 3.67 9.69
N VAL A 60 7.82 2.34 9.81
CA VAL A 60 8.78 1.55 9.04
C VAL A 60 8.29 1.49 7.60
N ARG A 61 9.17 1.61 6.62
CA ARG A 61 8.81 1.54 5.20
C ARG A 61 8.54 0.08 4.82
N ALA A 62 7.54 -0.20 3.97
CA ALA A 62 7.22 -1.59 3.54
C ALA A 62 8.31 -2.18 2.63
N ASP A 63 9.17 -1.33 2.10
CA ASP A 63 10.36 -1.61 1.29
C ASP A 63 11.66 -1.70 2.10
N SER A 64 11.60 -1.55 3.44
CA SER A 64 12.76 -1.72 4.33
C SER A 64 12.94 -3.19 4.69
N TRP A 65 13.40 -3.98 3.72
CA TRP A 65 14.06 -5.28 3.95
C TRP A 65 15.53 -5.19 3.55
N GLU A 66 16.26 -4.32 4.25
CA GLU A 66 17.73 -4.35 4.32
C GLU A 66 18.12 -4.23 5.80
N MET A 67 18.28 -5.39 6.44
CA MET A 67 19.39 -5.74 7.35
C MET A 67 19.56 -7.26 7.28
#